data_AF-A0A7J4PLK3-F1
#
_entry.id   AF-A0A7J4PLK3-F1
#
_cell.length_a   1.000
_cell.length_b   1.000
_cell.length_c   1.000
_cell.angle_alpha   90.00
_cell.angle_beta   90.00
_cell.angle_gamma   90.00
#
_symmetry.space_group_name_H-M   'P 1'
#
loop_
_entity.id
_entity.type
_entity.pdbx_description
1 polymer ?
#
loop_
_entity_poly.entity_id
_entity_poly.type
_entity_poly.pdbx_seq_one_letter_code
_entity_poly.pdbx_strand_id
1 'polypeptide(L)'
;MQYQATVTIEQKAGMLDPEGTTIKRALDHLGYAAESVKTAKLYTIVLEAESAEAAEQKVDEMCQKLIANPIVQNYRIKLEELN
;
A
#
# COMPACT_ATOMS: atom_id res chain seq x y z
N MET A 1 -5.85 -14.02 18.77
CA MET A 1 -5.21 -12.72 18.99
C MET A 1 -5.72 -11.75 17.95
N GLN A 2 -5.78 -10.45 18.26
CA GLN A 2 -6.21 -9.44 17.32
C GLN A 2 -4.98 -8.79 16.69
N TYR A 3 -5.02 -8.54 15.39
CA TYR A 3 -3.92 -7.93 14.65
C TYR A 3 -4.44 -6.76 13.81
N GLN A 4 -3.58 -5.77 13.62
CA GLN A 4 -3.76 -4.71 12.65
C GLN A 4 -2.73 -4.87 11.53
N ALA A 5 -3.21 -5.06 10.31
CA ALA A 5 -2.41 -5.02 9.10
C ALA A 5 -2.49 -3.64 8.45
N THR A 6 -1.33 -3.07 8.15
CA THR A 6 -1.18 -1.92 7.26
C THR A 6 -0.72 -2.43 5.90
N VAL A 7 -1.60 -2.34 4.90
CA VAL A 7 -1.31 -2.74 3.52
C VAL A 7 -1.09 -1.50 2.67
N THR A 8 0.10 -1.36 2.10
CA THR A 8 0.42 -0.29 1.15
C THR A 8 0.38 -0.84 -0.27
N ILE A 9 -0.46 -0.28 -1.14
CA ILE A 9 -0.58 -0.62 -2.57
C ILE A 9 0.09 0.47 -3.41
N GLU A 10 1.03 0.08 -4.26
CA GLU A 10 1.78 0.98 -5.14
C GLU A 10 1.72 0.47 -6.59
N GLN A 11 1.78 1.39 -7.56
CA GLN A 11 1.93 0.99 -8.97
C GLN A 11 3.31 0.32 -9.18
N LYS A 12 3.35 -0.70 -10.03
CA LYS A 12 4.61 -1.34 -10.45
C LYS A 12 5.52 -0.35 -11.16
N ALA A 13 6.84 -0.60 -11.08
CA ALA A 13 7.82 0.20 -11.81
C ALA A 13 7.49 0.22 -13.32
N GLY A 14 7.52 1.42 -13.91
CA GLY A 14 7.16 1.64 -15.32
C GLY A 14 5.67 1.86 -15.58
N MET A 15 4.79 1.66 -14.60
CA MET A 15 3.39 2.06 -14.72
C MET A 15 3.22 3.56 -14.47
N LEU A 16 2.29 4.15 -15.22
CA LEU A 16 2.00 5.57 -15.10
C LEU A 16 1.29 5.86 -13.77
N ASP A 17 1.78 6.88 -13.06
CA ASP A 17 1.12 7.51 -11.92
C ASP A 17 0.77 8.97 -12.29
N PRO A 18 -0.42 9.20 -12.91
CA PRO A 18 -0.82 10.54 -13.34
C PRO A 18 -0.96 11.52 -12.17
N GLU A 19 -1.39 11.03 -11.01
CA GLU A 19 -1.60 11.84 -9.82
C GLU A 19 -0.24 12.29 -9.25
N GLY A 20 0.70 11.37 -9.05
CA GLY A 20 2.06 11.69 -8.61
C GLY A 20 2.75 12.68 -9.55
N THR A 21 2.58 12.50 -10.87
CA THR A 21 3.10 13.43 -11.88
C THR A 21 2.49 14.83 -11.74
N THR A 22 1.19 14.92 -11.50
CA THR A 22 0.48 16.20 -11.35
C THR A 22 0.93 16.92 -10.08
N ILE A 23 1.05 16.21 -8.95
CA ILE A 23 1.51 16.76 -7.68
C ILE A 23 2.97 17.23 -7.79
N LYS A 24 3.86 16.47 -8.43
CA LYS A 24 5.24 16.90 -8.66
C LYS A 24 5.30 18.25 -9.37
N ARG A 25 4.54 18.41 -10.47
CA ARG A 25 4.49 19.69 -11.21
C ARG A 25 3.97 20.84 -10.34
N ALA A 26 2.96 20.58 -9.50
CA ALA A 26 2.44 21.58 -8.59
C ALA A 26 3.49 22.00 -7.54
N LEU A 27 4.26 21.05 -6.99
CA LEU A 27 5.36 21.34 -6.07
C LEU A 27 6.46 22.17 -6.75
N ASP A 28 6.85 21.81 -7.98
CA ASP A 28 7.83 22.56 -8.77
C ASP A 28 7.39 24.02 -8.97
N HIS A 29 6.11 24.26 -9.29
CA HIS A 29 5.54 25.60 -9.44
C HIS A 29 5.54 26.42 -8.14
N LEU A 30 5.47 25.75 -6.98
CA LEU A 30 5.54 26.38 -5.66
C LEU A 30 7.00 26.60 -5.20
N GLY A 31 7.99 26.24 -6.01
CA GLY A 31 9.42 26.38 -5.69
C GLY A 31 10.01 25.21 -4.91
N TYR A 32 9.27 24.12 -4.72
CA TYR A 32 9.76 22.90 -4.09
C TYR A 32 10.27 21.92 -5.16
N ALA A 33 11.59 21.77 -5.26
CA ALA A 33 12.24 20.89 -6.24
C ALA A 33 12.26 19.43 -5.77
N ALA A 34 11.10 18.76 -5.78
CA ALA A 34 11.00 17.35 -5.50
C ALA A 34 11.51 16.52 -6.69
N GLU A 35 12.43 15.58 -6.45
CA GLU A 35 12.99 14.72 -7.50
C GLU A 35 11.92 13.79 -8.10
N SER A 36 11.08 13.20 -7.25
CA SER A 36 9.96 12.36 -7.67
C SER A 36 8.81 12.40 -6.66
N VAL A 37 7.60 12.12 -7.13
CA VAL A 37 6.41 11.92 -6.30
C VAL A 37 5.73 10.66 -6.78
N LYS A 38 5.33 9.80 -5.84
CA LYS A 38 4.53 8.60 -6.10
C LYS A 38 3.32 8.60 -5.18
N THR A 39 2.22 8.08 -5.69
CA THR A 39 1.00 7.84 -4.93
C THR A 39 0.90 6.38 -4.53
N ALA A 40 0.35 6.15 -3.36
CA ALA A 40 0.10 4.83 -2.81
C ALA A 40 -1.24 4.82 -2.09
N LYS A 41 -1.92 3.68 -2.08
CA LYS A 41 -3.10 3.47 -1.23
C LYS A 41 -2.70 2.74 0.03
N LEU A 42 -3.23 3.15 1.17
CA LEU A 42 -3.00 2.49 2.45
C LEU A 42 -4.33 1.95 2.99
N TYR A 43 -4.34 0.67 3.34
CA TYR A 43 -5.46 0.01 4.01
C TYR A 43 -5.02 -0.38 5.42
N THR A 44 -5.84 -0.03 6.41
CA THR A 44 -5.69 -0.51 7.78
C THR A 44 -6.78 -1.54 8.03
N ILE A 45 -6.38 -2.79 8.26
CA ILE A 45 -7.28 -3.94 8.38
C ILE A 45 -7.07 -4.53 9.76
N VAL A 46 -8.14 -4.63 10.54
CA VAL A 46 -8.12 -5.32 11.84
C VAL A 46 -8.75 -6.70 11.65
N LEU A 47 -8.05 -7.75 12.10
CA LEU A 47 -8.50 -9.14 11.98
C LEU A 47 -8.09 -9.99 13.18
N GLU A 48 -8.82 -11.07 13.40
CA GLU A 48 -8.44 -12.10 14.36
C GLU A 48 -7.69 -13.26 13.68
N ALA A 49 -6.63 -13.72 14.33
CA ALA A 49 -5.87 -14.88 13.92
C ALA A 49 -5.26 -15.63 15.11
N GLU A 50 -4.90 -16.88 14.87
CA GLU A 50 -4.28 -17.77 15.85
C GLU A 50 -2.79 -17.46 16.05
N SER A 51 -2.14 -16.81 15.07
CA SER A 51 -0.75 -16.39 15.10
C SER A 51 -0.53 -15.22 14.13
N ALA A 52 0.64 -14.57 14.24
CA ALA A 52 1.05 -13.53 13.29
C ALA A 52 1.17 -14.07 11.86
N GLU A 53 1.69 -15.29 11.69
CA GLU A 53 1.80 -15.96 10.38
C GLU A 53 0.41 -16.22 9.76
N ALA A 54 -0.55 -16.68 10.58
CA ALA A 54 -1.91 -16.88 10.12
C ALA A 54 -2.60 -15.55 9.76
N ALA A 55 -2.30 -14.46 10.48
CA ALA A 55 -2.78 -13.12 10.12
C ALA A 55 -2.18 -12.65 8.78
N GLU A 56 -0.88 -12.87 8.57
CA GLU A 56 -0.19 -12.49 7.34
C GLU A 56 -0.73 -13.22 6.12
N GLN A 57 -0.90 -14.55 6.22
CA GLN A 57 -1.49 -15.35 5.15
C GLN A 57 -2.91 -14.90 4.79
N LYS A 58 -3.76 -14.61 5.79
CA LYS A 58 -5.12 -14.11 5.55
C LYS A 58 -5.10 -12.76 4.82
N VAL A 59 -4.25 -11.83 5.25
CA VAL A 59 -4.15 -10.49 4.63
C VAL A 59 -3.57 -10.60 3.23
N ASP A 60 -2.58 -11.46 3.01
CA ASP A 60 -2.01 -11.73 1.70
C ASP A 60 -3.07 -12.28 0.73
N GLU A 61 -3.89 -13.23 1.19
CA GLU A 61 -5.02 -13.76 0.41
C GLU A 61 -6.05 -12.66 0.06
N MET A 62 -6.38 -11.77 1.00
CA MET A 62 -7.24 -10.61 0.73
C MET A 62 -6.64 -9.70 -0.34
N CYS A 63 -5.32 -9.49 -0.30
CA CYS A 63 -4.60 -8.67 -1.27
C CYS A 63 -4.62 -9.29 -2.67
N GLN A 64 -4.32 -10.58 -2.78
CA GLN A 64 -4.31 -11.30 -4.06
C GLN A 64 -5.70 -11.42 -4.70
N LYS A 65 -6.74 -11.64 -3.88
CA LYS A 65 -8.10 -11.89 -4.38
C LYS A 65 -8.89 -10.63 -4.69
N LEU A 66 -8.62 -9.52 -4.01
CA LEU A 66 -9.50 -8.35 -4.07
C LEU A 66 -8.78 -7.00 -4.06
N ILE A 67 -7.82 -6.79 -3.15
CA ILE A 67 -7.33 -5.42 -2.87
C ILE A 67 -6.34 -4.94 -3.93
N ALA A 68 -5.41 -5.79 -4.34
CA ALA A 68 -4.38 -5.44 -5.30
C ALA A 68 -4.74 -5.95 -6.70
N ASN A 69 -4.49 -5.14 -7.73
CA ASN A 69 -4.47 -5.65 -9.10
C ASN A 69 -3.06 -6.19 -9.42
N PRO A 70 -2.86 -7.52 -9.51
CA PRO A 70 -1.53 -8.10 -9.64
C PRO A 70 -0.85 -7.78 -10.98
N ILE A 71 -1.58 -7.31 -11.99
CA ILE A 71 -1.00 -6.94 -13.29
C ILE A 71 -0.22 -5.63 -13.15
N VAL A 72 -0.78 -4.64 -12.45
CA VAL A 72 -0.26 -3.26 -12.45
C VAL A 72 0.23 -2.77 -11.08
N GLN A 73 -0.10 -3.45 -9.99
CA GLN A 73 0.23 -3.02 -8.63
C GLN A 73 1.11 -4.04 -7.89
N ASN A 74 1.92 -3.53 -6.97
CA ASN A 74 2.58 -4.26 -5.90
C ASN A 74 1.96 -3.87 -4.56
N TYR A 75 2.11 -4.72 -3.55
CA TYR A 75 1.72 -4.38 -2.19
C TYR A 75 2.76 -4.81 -1.16
N ARG A 76 2.71 -4.15 0.00
CA ARG A 76 3.50 -4.48 1.19
C ARG A 76 2.58 -4.56 2.40
N ILE A 77 2.77 -5.59 3.21
CA ILE A 77 2.00 -5.82 4.44
C ILE A 77 2.92 -5.55 5.63
N LYS A 78 2.43 -4.78 6.60
CA LYS A 78 3.03 -4.65 7.92
C LYS A 78 1.98 -5.06 8.95
N LEU A 79 2.33 -5.99 9.84
CA LEU A 79 1.44 -6.49 10.89
C LEU A 79 1.89 -6.02 12.27
N GLU A 80 0.91 -5.70 13.10
CA GLU A 80 1.06 -5.35 14.51
C GLU A 80 0.02 -6.12 15.32
N GLU A 81 0.43 -6.77 16.40
CA GLU A 81 -0.51 -7.39 17.34
C GLU A 81 -1.16 -6.29 18.20
N LEU A 82 -2.48 -6.38 18.37
CA LEU A 82 -3.24 -5.50 19.24
C LEU A 82 -3.40 -6.21 20.59
N ASN A 83 -2.88 -5.57 21.64
CA ASN A 83 -3.02 -6.02 23.03
C ASN A 83 -4.43 -5.79 23.57
#